data_AF-A0A560PFW3-F1
#
_entry.id   AF-A0A560PFW3-F1
#
_cell.length_a   1.000
_cell.length_b   1.000
_cell.length_c   1.000
_cell.angle_alpha   90.00
_cell.angle_beta   90.00
_cell.angle_gamma   90.00
#
_symmetry.space_group_name_H-M   'P 1'
#
loop_
_entity.id
_entity.type
_entity.pdbx_description
1 polymer ?
#
loop_
_entity_poly.entity_id
_entity_poly.type
_entity_poly.pdbx_seq_one_letter_code
_entity_poly.pdbx_strand_id
1 'polypeptide(L)'
;MNKHQTSSPAGGAFPYNDPDPDKLQEAADRALDFHLGTHPDPKPKTSTQVFTVIDTLDTESLLANLSETLASANAMVNDLAFDLEGSRRHVALGVAQMVELSELLANRALDIVDPR
;
A
#
# COMPACT_ATOMS: atom_id res chain seq x y z
N MET A 1 21.07 -58.93 32.79
CA MET A 1 22.40 -58.64 32.21
C MET A 1 22.37 -59.05 30.74
N ASN A 2 22.68 -58.10 29.84
CA ASN A 2 23.13 -58.21 28.42
C ASN A 2 22.21 -58.92 27.41
N LYS A 3 21.56 -58.23 26.45
CA LYS A 3 22.04 -57.54 25.22
C LYS A 3 22.68 -58.47 24.18
N HIS A 4 22.01 -58.65 23.02
CA HIS A 4 22.44 -58.34 21.63
C HIS A 4 21.39 -58.97 20.65
N GLN A 5 20.58 -58.18 19.92
CA GLN A 5 20.79 -57.65 18.55
C GLN A 5 21.03 -58.78 17.51
N THR A 6 20.34 -58.90 16.37
CA THR A 6 19.99 -57.92 15.33
C THR A 6 18.97 -58.52 14.34
N SER A 7 18.14 -57.69 13.69
CA SER A 7 18.12 -57.58 12.23
C SER A 7 17.22 -56.42 11.81
N SER A 8 17.77 -55.56 10.96
CA SER A 8 17.06 -54.50 10.24
C SER A 8 16.90 -54.95 8.79
N PRO A 9 15.79 -54.58 8.14
CA PRO A 9 15.85 -53.94 6.83
C PRO A 9 15.00 -52.65 6.87
N ALA A 10 15.51 -51.48 6.52
CA ALA A 10 15.86 -51.00 5.18
C ALA A 10 14.65 -50.82 4.24
N GLY A 11 14.40 -49.57 3.83
CA GLY A 11 13.70 -49.24 2.58
C GLY A 11 12.51 -48.31 2.76
N GLY A 12 12.62 -47.08 2.23
CA GLY A 12 11.68 -45.97 2.41
C GLY A 12 10.23 -46.29 2.08
N ALA A 13 9.35 -45.97 3.02
CA ALA A 13 7.91 -45.94 2.81
C ALA A 13 7.54 -44.68 2.01
N PHE A 14 7.46 -44.79 0.69
CA PHE A 14 6.61 -43.88 -0.07
C PHE A 14 5.19 -44.47 -0.06
N PRO A 15 4.17 -43.73 0.41
CA PRO A 15 2.87 -44.28 0.82
C PRO A 15 1.89 -44.44 -0.37
N TYR A 16 2.35 -44.93 -1.52
CA TYR A 16 1.54 -44.97 -2.72
C TYR A 16 0.97 -46.37 -2.98
N ASN A 17 -0.35 -46.50 -2.86
CA ASN A 17 -1.10 -47.39 -3.76
C ASN A 17 -0.96 -46.85 -5.19
N ASP A 18 -1.12 -47.73 -6.20
CA ASP A 18 -1.17 -47.30 -7.59
C ASP A 18 -2.17 -46.14 -7.73
N PRO A 19 -1.71 -44.95 -8.17
CA PRO A 19 -2.56 -43.79 -8.26
C PRO A 19 -3.66 -44.02 -9.29
N ASP A 20 -4.88 -43.68 -8.90
CA ASP A 20 -6.06 -43.71 -9.77
C ASP A 20 -5.81 -42.82 -11.01
N PRO A 21 -5.89 -43.37 -12.24
CA PRO A 21 -5.57 -42.64 -13.46
C PRO A 21 -6.41 -41.38 -13.64
N ASP A 22 -7.66 -41.37 -13.18
CA ASP A 22 -8.54 -40.19 -13.29
C ASP A 22 -8.04 -39.05 -12.40
N LYS A 23 -7.50 -39.38 -11.22
CA LYS A 23 -6.91 -38.40 -10.30
C LYS A 23 -5.59 -37.86 -10.81
N LEU A 24 -4.82 -38.68 -11.53
CA LEU A 24 -3.60 -38.23 -12.20
C LEU A 24 -3.93 -37.25 -13.33
N GLN A 25 -4.96 -37.54 -14.12
CA GLN A 25 -5.41 -36.67 -15.20
C GLN A 25 -5.91 -35.33 -14.65
N GLU A 26 -6.73 -35.35 -13.61
CA GLU A 26 -7.23 -34.12 -12.96
C GLU A 26 -6.08 -33.29 -12.35
N ALA A 27 -5.11 -33.95 -11.72
CA ALA A 27 -3.93 -33.27 -11.17
C ALA A 27 -3.04 -32.68 -12.28
N ALA A 28 -2.90 -33.39 -13.41
CA ALA A 28 -2.16 -32.91 -14.57
C ALA A 28 -2.84 -31.70 -15.20
N ASP A 29 -4.16 -31.75 -15.41
CA ASP A 29 -4.94 -30.64 -15.97
C ASP A 29 -4.88 -29.40 -15.05
N ARG A 30 -4.96 -29.61 -13.73
CA ARG A 30 -4.81 -28.53 -12.74
C ARG A 30 -3.41 -27.91 -12.75
N ALA A 31 -2.36 -28.74 -12.89
CA ALA A 31 -0.99 -28.26 -12.97
C ALA A 31 -0.73 -27.51 -14.28
N LEU A 32 -1.28 -27.99 -15.40
CA LEU A 32 -1.21 -27.33 -16.70
C LEU A 32 -1.97 -26.00 -16.68
N ASP A 33 -3.17 -25.93 -16.10
CA ASP A 33 -3.93 -24.68 -15.98
C ASP A 33 -3.21 -23.67 -15.06
N PHE A 34 -2.62 -24.14 -13.96
CA PHE A 34 -1.84 -23.28 -13.06
C PHE A 34 -0.57 -22.71 -13.71
N HIS A 35 0.11 -23.48 -14.57
CA HIS A 35 1.39 -23.08 -15.16
C HIS A 35 1.30 -22.52 -16.58
N LEU A 36 0.28 -22.89 -17.34
CA LEU A 36 0.07 -22.53 -18.74
C LEU A 36 -1.23 -21.76 -18.98
N GLY A 37 -2.19 -21.83 -18.05
CA GLY A 37 -3.42 -21.07 -18.13
C GLY A 37 -3.13 -19.58 -18.22
N THR A 38 -3.89 -18.88 -19.05
CA THR A 38 -3.77 -17.42 -19.24
C THR A 38 -4.36 -16.67 -18.03
N HIS A 39 -4.07 -17.11 -16.81
CA HIS A 39 -4.30 -16.30 -15.64
C HIS A 39 -3.29 -15.16 -15.72
N PRO A 40 -3.72 -13.92 -16.01
CA PRO A 40 -2.78 -12.82 -15.93
C PRO A 40 -2.34 -12.77 -14.47
N ASP A 41 -1.08 -13.12 -14.21
CA ASP A 41 -0.43 -12.70 -12.98
C ASP A 41 -0.73 -11.21 -12.84
N PRO A 42 -1.26 -10.74 -11.70
CA PRO A 42 -1.44 -9.32 -11.49
C PRO A 42 -0.06 -8.70 -11.64
N LYS A 43 0.20 -8.10 -12.82
CA LYS A 43 1.47 -7.48 -13.14
C LYS A 43 1.83 -6.60 -11.95
N PRO A 44 3.06 -6.70 -11.40
CA PRO A 44 3.48 -5.79 -10.35
C PRO A 44 3.21 -4.39 -10.87
N LYS A 45 2.27 -3.68 -10.24
CA LYS A 45 2.04 -2.28 -10.57
C LYS A 45 3.36 -1.60 -10.27
N THR A 46 4.07 -1.18 -11.31
CA THR A 46 5.26 -0.35 -11.17
C THR A 46 4.77 1.00 -10.67
N SER A 47 4.58 1.10 -9.36
CA SER A 47 4.21 2.36 -8.74
C SER A 47 5.46 3.22 -8.67
N THR A 48 5.40 4.39 -9.29
CA THR A 48 6.43 5.44 -9.13
C THR A 48 6.22 6.23 -7.84
N GLN A 49 5.27 5.82 -6.99
CA GLN A 49 4.90 6.51 -5.77
C GLN A 49 5.92 6.21 -4.66
N VAL A 50 6.65 7.24 -4.25
CA VAL A 50 7.66 7.17 -3.18
C VAL A 50 7.03 7.30 -1.80
N PHE A 51 5.88 7.96 -1.68
CA PHE A 51 5.21 8.25 -0.41
C PHE A 51 3.76 7.74 -0.40
N THR A 52 3.33 7.13 0.69
CA THR A 52 1.93 6.73 0.92
C THR A 52 1.45 7.24 2.28
N VAL A 53 0.15 7.49 2.40
CA VAL A 53 -0.51 7.67 3.69
C VAL A 53 -0.80 6.28 4.26
N ILE A 54 -0.64 6.10 5.57
CA ILE A 54 -0.89 4.82 6.25
C ILE A 54 -2.39 4.72 6.55
N ASP A 55 -3.03 3.61 6.17
CA ASP A 55 -4.48 3.42 6.30
C ASP A 55 -5.00 3.42 7.74
N THR A 56 -4.12 3.17 8.72
CA THR A 56 -4.46 3.12 10.15
C THR A 56 -4.24 4.45 10.88
N LEU A 57 -3.86 5.51 10.18
CA LEU A 57 -3.74 6.85 10.77
C LEU A 57 -5.10 7.36 11.19
N ASP A 58 -5.18 7.91 12.40
CA ASP A 58 -6.39 8.54 12.90
C ASP A 58 -6.59 9.93 12.26
N THR A 59 -7.84 10.40 12.28
CA THR A 59 -8.24 11.68 11.68
C THR A 59 -7.51 12.87 12.30
N GLU A 60 -7.24 12.85 13.61
CA GLU A 60 -6.53 13.94 14.29
C GLU A 60 -5.09 14.04 13.77
N SER A 61 -4.36 12.93 13.69
CA SER A 61 -3.01 12.87 13.11
C SER A 61 -2.98 13.33 11.66
N LEU A 62 -3.96 12.92 10.84
CA LEU A 62 -4.06 13.35 9.43
C LEU A 62 -4.28 14.86 9.31
N LEU A 63 -5.19 15.41 10.13
CA LEU A 63 -5.53 16.83 10.08
C LEU A 63 -4.46 17.71 10.71
N ALA A 64 -3.79 17.25 11.77
CA ALA A 64 -2.62 17.93 12.33
C ALA A 64 -1.52 18.06 11.27
N ASN A 65 -1.20 16.96 10.59
CA ASN A 65 -0.16 16.96 9.56
C ASN A 65 -0.57 17.78 8.32
N LEU A 66 -1.86 17.76 7.93
CA LEU A 66 -2.39 18.62 6.89
C LEU A 66 -2.27 20.10 7.28
N SER A 67 -2.69 20.47 8.50
CA SER A 67 -2.64 21.82 9.02
C SER A 67 -1.20 22.35 9.05
N GLU A 68 -0.25 21.55 9.55
CA GLU A 68 1.16 21.91 9.56
C GLU A 68 1.76 22.06 8.14
N THR A 69 1.33 21.20 7.20
CA THR A 69 1.74 21.29 5.79
C THR A 69 1.21 22.56 5.14
N LEU A 70 -0.06 22.91 5.36
CA LEU A 70 -0.69 24.12 4.83
C LEU A 70 -0.07 25.38 5.45
N ALA A 71 0.14 25.40 6.75
CA ALA A 71 0.84 26.49 7.44
C ALA A 71 2.27 26.69 6.90
N SER A 72 3.00 25.60 6.68
CA SER A 72 4.35 25.64 6.07
C SER A 72 4.31 26.16 4.64
N ALA A 73 3.35 25.70 3.83
CA ALA A 73 3.16 26.19 2.47
C ALA A 73 2.80 27.68 2.45
N ASN A 74 1.93 28.13 3.35
CA ASN A 74 1.55 29.53 3.49
C ASN A 74 2.76 30.39 3.89
N ALA A 75 3.60 29.93 4.81
CA ALA A 75 4.83 30.63 5.18
C ALA A 75 5.80 30.75 3.99
N MET A 76 6.06 29.65 3.27
CA MET A 76 6.96 29.64 2.12
C MET A 76 6.47 30.54 0.98
N VAL A 77 5.17 30.52 0.66
CA VAL A 77 4.64 31.33 -0.45
C VAL A 77 4.59 32.81 -0.09
N ASN A 78 4.33 33.16 1.18
CA ASN A 78 4.38 34.54 1.63
C ASN A 78 5.82 35.07 1.65
N ASP A 79 6.78 34.27 2.12
CA ASP A 79 8.22 34.60 2.04
C ASP A 79 8.63 34.87 0.59
N LEU A 80 8.27 33.96 -0.34
CA LEU A 80 8.49 34.16 -1.78
C LEU A 80 7.79 35.41 -2.33
N ALA A 81 6.59 35.74 -1.87
CA ALA A 81 5.86 36.91 -2.35
C ALA A 81 6.56 38.24 -2.00
N PHE A 82 7.33 38.28 -0.90
CA PHE A 82 8.16 39.44 -0.56
C PHE A 82 9.27 39.66 -1.59
N ASP A 83 9.89 38.59 -2.08
CA ASP A 83 10.99 38.64 -3.06
C ASP A 83 10.54 38.89 -4.51
N LEU A 84 9.25 38.72 -4.79
CA LEU A 84 8.68 38.93 -6.13
C LEU A 84 8.11 40.34 -6.29
N GLU A 85 8.03 40.83 -7.52
CA GLU A 85 7.39 42.11 -7.87
C GLU A 85 6.35 41.97 -8.99
N GLY A 86 5.49 42.98 -9.12
CA GLY A 86 4.50 43.08 -10.19
C GLY A 86 3.55 41.89 -10.27
N SER A 87 3.27 41.43 -11.48
CA SER A 87 2.32 40.33 -11.73
C SER A 87 2.71 39.02 -11.05
N ARG A 88 4.01 38.74 -10.88
CA ARG A 88 4.48 37.50 -10.23
C ARG A 88 4.18 37.49 -8.73
N ARG A 89 4.27 38.64 -8.06
CA ARG A 89 3.83 38.78 -6.66
C ARG A 89 2.34 38.47 -6.53
N HIS A 90 1.51 38.95 -7.45
CA HIS A 90 0.08 38.66 -7.43
C HIS A 90 -0.24 37.18 -7.63
N VAL A 91 0.54 36.48 -8.46
CA VAL A 91 0.41 35.01 -8.60
C VAL A 91 0.75 34.31 -7.28
N ALA A 92 1.85 34.68 -6.61
CA ALA A 92 2.22 34.10 -5.32
C ALA A 92 1.16 34.37 -4.24
N LEU A 93 0.64 35.60 -4.16
CA LEU A 93 -0.45 35.93 -3.25
C LEU A 93 -1.75 35.16 -3.57
N GLY A 94 -2.03 34.91 -4.84
CA GLY A 94 -3.16 34.06 -5.25
C GLY A 94 -2.98 32.62 -4.76
N VAL A 95 -1.76 32.07 -4.80
CA VAL A 95 -1.46 30.75 -4.23
C VAL A 95 -1.62 30.76 -2.71
N ALA A 96 -1.15 31.81 -2.02
CA ALA A 96 -1.37 31.97 -0.58
C ALA A 96 -2.86 31.93 -0.21
N GLN A 97 -3.68 32.67 -0.97
CA GLN A 97 -5.13 32.65 -0.78
C GLN A 97 -5.74 31.25 -1.01
N MET A 98 -5.26 30.47 -1.98
CA MET A 98 -5.72 29.10 -2.18
C MET A 98 -5.35 28.17 -1.01
N VAL A 99 -4.19 28.38 -0.38
CA VAL A 99 -3.78 27.62 0.81
C VAL A 99 -4.71 27.94 1.99
N GLU A 100 -4.96 29.21 2.27
CA GLU A 100 -5.90 29.64 3.33
C GLU A 100 -7.33 29.11 3.10
N LEU A 101 -7.81 29.13 1.85
CA LEU A 101 -9.11 28.55 1.50
C LEU A 101 -9.14 27.03 1.71
N SER A 102 -8.02 26.33 1.46
CA SER A 102 -7.92 24.89 1.68
C SER A 102 -7.98 24.54 3.17
N GLU A 103 -7.37 25.35 4.04
CA GLU A 103 -7.49 25.20 5.50
C GLU A 103 -8.94 25.36 5.96
N LEU A 104 -9.67 26.36 5.46
CA LEU A 104 -11.09 26.56 5.78
C LEU A 104 -11.95 25.37 5.34
N LEU A 105 -11.69 24.81 4.15
CA LEU A 105 -12.40 23.63 3.66
C LEU A 105 -12.09 22.39 4.50
N ALA A 106 -10.82 22.18 4.89
CA ALA A 106 -10.43 21.07 5.73
C ALA A 106 -11.08 21.14 7.13
N ASN A 107 -11.07 22.32 7.75
CA ASN A 107 -11.75 22.56 9.02
C ASN A 107 -13.25 22.28 8.91
N ARG A 108 -13.89 22.77 7.83
CA ARG A 108 -15.32 22.49 7.59
C ARG A 108 -15.60 21.01 7.37
N ALA A 109 -14.71 20.30 6.68
CA ALA A 109 -14.85 18.86 6.47
C ALA A 109 -14.74 18.09 7.80
N LEU A 110 -13.81 18.49 8.68
CA LEU A 110 -13.70 17.95 10.04
C LEU A 110 -15.01 18.13 10.82
N ASP A 111 -15.55 19.35 10.86
CA ASP A 111 -16.80 19.64 11.57
C ASP A 111 -17.99 18.77 11.09
N ILE A 112 -17.97 18.32 9.83
CA ILE A 112 -19.02 17.47 9.24
C ILE A 112 -18.84 16.01 9.65
N VAL A 113 -17.59 15.50 9.66
CA VAL A 113 -17.31 14.08 9.94
C VAL A 113 -17.23 13.79 11.44
N ASP A 114 -16.89 14.79 12.25
CA ASP A 114 -16.88 14.73 13.71
C ASP A 114 -17.80 15.79 14.31
N PRO A 115 -19.13 15.61 14.18
CA PRO A 115 -20.10 16.53 14.76
C PRO A 115 -20.04 16.45 16.30
N ARG A 116 -19.72 17.59 16.92
CA ARG A 116 -19.70 17.77 18.37
C ARG A 116 -21.06 17.56 19.03
#